data_AF-X0UCR5-F1
#
_entry.id   AF-X0UCR5-F1
#
_cell.length_a   1.000
_cell.length_b   1.000
_cell.length_c   1.000
_cell.angle_alpha   90.00
_cell.angle_beta   90.00
_cell.angle_gamma   90.00
#
_symmetry.space_group_name_H-M   'P 1'
#
loop_
_entity.id
_entity.type
_entity.pdbx_description
1 polymer ?
#
loop_
_entity_poly.entity_id
_entity_poly.type
_entity_poly.pdbx_seq_one_letter_code
_entity_poly.pdbx_strand_id
1 'polypeptide(L)'
;PYKTEYRGSHFGLYGGEIAYVDHLMGEFRSFMEEKNLLDKTLIIFTSDHGESLGEHKESAYGFFIYDSDIRVPLIIRFPENKF
;
A
#
# COMPACT_ATOMS: atom_id res chain seq x y z
N PRO A 1 -11.60 -9.80 -9.07
CA PRO A 1 -10.98 -11.09 -8.66
C PRO A 1 -10.58 -11.10 -7.17
N TYR A 2 -9.96 -10.03 -6.68
CA TYR A 2 -9.34 -10.00 -5.35
C TYR A 2 -10.31 -10.28 -4.18
N LYS A 3 -11.55 -9.77 -4.23
CA LYS A 3 -12.59 -10.06 -3.22
C LYS A 3 -12.93 -11.55 -3.08
N THR A 4 -12.87 -12.32 -4.16
CA THR A 4 -13.23 -13.74 -4.15
C THR A 4 -12.02 -14.63 -3.90
N GLU A 5 -10.88 -14.30 -4.50
CA GLU A 5 -9.64 -15.07 -4.40
C GLU A 5 -9.02 -15.03 -2.99
N TYR A 6 -9.11 -13.87 -2.31
CA TYR A 6 -8.48 -13.67 -1.01
C TYR A 6 -9.39 -13.97 0.18
N ARG A 7 -10.66 -14.35 -0.06
CA ARG A 7 -11.68 -14.54 1.00
C ARG A 7 -11.27 -15.55 2.08
N GLY A 8 -10.47 -16.56 1.72
CA GLY A 8 -9.93 -17.57 2.65
C GLY A 8 -8.42 -17.48 2.85
N SER A 9 -7.78 -16.41 2.37
CA SER A 9 -6.34 -16.22 2.52
C SER A 9 -5.97 -15.87 3.97
N HIS A 10 -4.69 -16.00 4.32
CA HIS A 10 -4.20 -15.71 5.66
C HIS A 10 -4.54 -14.28 6.13
N PHE A 11 -4.47 -13.31 5.22
CA PHE A 11 -4.81 -11.90 5.48
C PHE A 11 -6.23 -11.53 5.05
N GLY A 12 -7.07 -12.51 4.68
CA GLY A 12 -8.46 -12.31 4.31
C GLY A 12 -8.69 -11.25 3.23
N LEU A 13 -9.78 -10.49 3.36
CA LEU A 13 -10.13 -9.44 2.41
C LEU A 13 -9.14 -8.27 2.40
N TYR A 14 -8.47 -7.99 3.52
CA TYR A 14 -7.43 -6.97 3.60
C TYR A 14 -6.25 -7.29 2.67
N GLY A 15 -5.82 -8.55 2.63
CA GLY A 15 -4.84 -9.02 1.64
C GLY A 15 -5.31 -8.84 0.20
N GLY A 16 -6.62 -8.98 -0.05
CA GLY A 16 -7.22 -8.71 -1.36
C GLY A 16 -7.24 -7.23 -1.73
N GLU A 17 -7.43 -6.34 -0.76
CA GLU A 17 -7.33 -4.88 -0.97
C GLU A 17 -5.89 -4.48 -1.31
N ILE A 18 -4.90 -5.02 -0.59
CA ILE A 18 -3.48 -4.83 -0.91
C ILE A 18 -3.19 -5.28 -2.34
N ALA A 19 -3.62 -6.50 -2.71
CA ALA A 19 -3.38 -7.03 -4.06
C ALA A 19 -4.05 -6.19 -5.16
N TYR A 20 -5.22 -5.61 -4.88
CA TYR A 20 -5.89 -4.70 -5.81
C TYR A 20 -5.12 -3.38 -5.97
N VAL A 21 -4.64 -2.79 -4.88
CA VAL A 21 -3.83 -1.56 -4.93
C VAL A 21 -2.51 -1.82 -5.66
N ASP A 22 -1.84 -2.95 -5.41
CA ASP A 22 -0.61 -3.35 -6.11
C ASP A 22 -0.82 -3.43 -7.63
N HIS A 23 -1.93 -4.03 -8.07
CA HIS A 23 -2.32 -4.06 -9.47
C HIS A 23 -2.47 -2.65 -10.08
N LEU A 24 -3.19 -1.75 -9.39
CA LEU A 24 -3.35 -0.36 -9.84
C LEU A 24 -2.01 0.40 -9.85
N MET A 25 -1.11 0.11 -8.91
CA MET A 25 0.25 0.68 -8.92
C MET A 25 1.06 0.21 -10.11
N GLY A 26 0.89 -1.04 -10.55
CA GLY A 26 1.45 -1.55 -11.80
C GLY A 26 0.95 -0.77 -13.04
N GLU A 27 -0.35 -0.50 -13.11
CA GLU A 27 -0.93 0.31 -14.19
C GLU A 27 -0.42 1.75 -14.17
N PHE A 28 -0.38 2.37 -12.99
CA PHE A 28 0.17 3.72 -12.80
C PHE A 28 1.63 3.80 -13.23
N ARG A 29 2.46 2.84 -12.82
CA ARG A 29 3.87 2.77 -13.21
C ARG A 29 4.01 2.63 -14.73
N SER A 30 3.24 1.74 -15.35
CA SER A 30 3.25 1.54 -16.80
C SER A 30 2.88 2.81 -17.56
N PHE A 31 1.88 3.55 -17.08
CA PHE A 31 1.51 4.86 -17.63
C PHE A 31 2.66 5.87 -17.53
N MET A 32 3.34 5.95 -16.37
CA MET A 32 4.46 6.86 -16.17
C MET A 32 5.66 6.52 -17.08
N GLU A 33 5.92 5.24 -17.33
CA GLU A 33 6.94 4.77 -18.29
C GLU A 33 6.56 5.14 -19.73
N GLU A 34 5.34 4.84 -20.17
CA GLU A 34 4.86 5.15 -21.52
C GLU A 34 4.97 6.66 -21.82
N LYS A 35 4.72 7.50 -20.82
CA LYS A 35 4.81 8.96 -20.94
C LYS A 35 6.22 9.52 -20.72
N ASN A 36 7.24 8.68 -20.49
CA ASN A 36 8.61 9.10 -20.15
C ASN A 36 8.64 10.11 -18.97
N LEU A 37 7.74 9.92 -18.01
CA LEU A 37 7.61 10.76 -16.81
C LEU A 37 8.35 10.14 -15.63
N LEU A 38 8.45 8.81 -15.60
CA LEU A 38 8.99 8.08 -14.46
C LEU A 38 10.36 8.65 -14.04
N ASP A 39 11.29 8.86 -14.97
CA ASP A 39 12.66 9.32 -14.65
C ASP A 39 12.77 10.80 -14.30
N LYS A 40 11.69 11.57 -14.40
CA LYS A 40 11.65 13.01 -14.11
C LYS A 40 10.82 13.35 -12.87
N THR A 41 10.15 12.36 -12.28
CA THR A 41 9.20 12.55 -11.19
C THR A 41 9.74 11.94 -9.89
N LEU A 42 9.72 12.73 -8.82
CA LEU A 42 9.83 12.23 -7.45
C LEU A 42 8.51 11.54 -7.09
N ILE A 43 8.57 10.26 -6.73
CA ILE A 43 7.41 9.49 -6.29
C ILE A 43 7.57 9.17 -4.82
N ILE A 44 6.57 9.53 -4.03
CA ILE A 44 6.46 9.19 -2.61
C ILE A 44 5.22 8.34 -2.44
N PHE A 45 5.40 7.11 -1.95
CA PHE A 45 4.32 6.21 -1.59
C PHE A 45 4.31 6.06 -0.07
N THR A 46 3.15 6.31 0.54
CA THR A 46 2.94 6.24 1.99
C THR A 46 1.50 5.87 2.30
N SER A 47 1.24 5.54 3.56
CA SER A 47 -0.12 5.45 4.11
C SER A 47 -0.36 6.58 5.12
N ASP A 48 -1.62 6.90 5.38
CA ASP A 48 -2.05 7.81 6.44
C ASP A 48 -2.09 7.12 7.82
N HIS A 49 -2.42 5.82 7.82
CA HIS A 49 -2.33 4.92 8.97
C HIS A 49 -2.09 3.47 8.54
N GLY A 50 -1.79 2.61 9.51
CA GLY A 50 -1.75 1.15 9.37
C GLY A 50 -3.09 0.52 9.76
N GLU A 51 -3.10 -0.79 9.97
CA GLU A 51 -4.32 -1.55 10.24
C GLU A 51 -3.99 -2.76 11.11
N SER A 52 -4.57 -2.83 12.31
CA SER A 52 -4.56 -4.04 13.13
C SER A 52 -5.51 -5.10 12.55
N LEU A 53 -5.02 -6.33 12.39
CA LEU A 53 -5.76 -7.50 11.93
C LEU A 53 -6.16 -8.44 13.07
N GLY A 54 -6.09 -7.95 14.31
CA GLY A 54 -6.56 -8.65 15.51
C GLY A 54 -5.45 -9.01 16.52
N GLU A 55 -4.25 -8.45 16.35
CA GLU A 55 -3.07 -8.66 17.18
C GLU A 55 -3.35 -8.43 18.67
N HIS A 56 -4.23 -7.47 18.99
CA HIS A 56 -4.57 -7.07 20.35
C HIS A 56 -6.04 -7.32 20.74
N LYS A 57 -6.77 -8.13 19.94
CA LYS A 57 -8.20 -8.48 20.15
C LYS A 57 -9.13 -7.27 20.23
N GLU A 58 -8.80 -6.22 19.50
CA GLU A 58 -9.53 -4.96 19.53
C GLU A 58 -10.69 -5.00 18.54
N SER A 59 -11.81 -4.41 18.94
CA SER A 59 -13.03 -4.38 18.14
C SER A 59 -13.28 -3.02 17.47
N ALA A 60 -12.42 -2.03 17.71
CA ALA A 60 -12.58 -0.66 17.24
C ALA A 60 -11.23 -0.06 16.82
N TYR A 61 -11.25 0.73 15.75
CA TYR A 61 -10.10 1.42 15.17
C TYR A 61 -9.88 2.80 15.79
N GLY A 62 -8.63 3.28 15.77
CA GLY A 62 -8.28 4.69 16.02
C GLY A 62 -8.24 5.13 17.49
N PHE A 63 -8.39 4.22 18.45
CA PHE A 63 -8.25 4.53 19.88
C PHE A 63 -6.85 4.24 20.42
N PHE A 64 -6.09 3.39 19.73
CA PHE A 64 -4.81 2.88 20.19
C PHE A 64 -3.69 3.27 19.22
N ILE A 65 -2.46 3.24 19.73
CA ILE A 65 -1.25 3.71 19.03
C ILE A 65 -0.22 2.58 18.89
N TYR A 66 -0.70 1.36 18.59
CA TYR A 66 0.21 0.25 18.36
C TYR A 66 0.92 0.40 17.03
N ASP A 67 2.06 -0.27 16.91
CA ASP A 67 2.85 -0.30 15.68
C ASP A 67 2.01 -0.71 14.46
N SER A 68 1.04 -1.62 14.62
CA SER A 68 0.11 -2.01 13.56
C SER A 68 -0.62 -0.84 12.92
N ASP A 69 -0.95 0.19 13.71
CA ASP A 69 -1.79 1.32 13.28
C ASP A 69 -0.96 2.57 12.93
N ILE A 70 0.25 2.72 13.49
CA ILE A 70 1.06 3.94 13.29
C ILE A 70 2.30 3.73 12.42
N ARG A 71 2.77 2.49 12.25
CA ARG A 71 3.97 2.20 11.47
C ARG A 71 3.63 2.02 9.99
N VAL A 72 3.60 3.14 9.27
CA VAL A 72 3.24 3.18 7.85
C VAL A 72 4.43 2.94 6.92
N PRO A 73 4.21 2.42 5.70
CA PRO A 73 5.25 2.40 4.68
C PRO A 73 5.63 3.83 4.27
N LEU A 74 6.91 4.06 4.03
CA LEU A 74 7.40 5.26 3.34
C LEU A 74 8.43 4.83 2.30
N ILE A 75 8.03 4.88 1.03
CA ILE A 75 8.88 4.54 -0.11
C ILE A 75 9.08 5.81 -0.93
N ILE A 76 10.33 6.16 -1.16
CA ILE A 76 10.70 7.35 -1.92
C ILE A 76 11.54 6.89 -3.12
N ARG A 77 11.03 7.14 -4.32
CA ARG A 77 11.77 6.97 -5.58
C ARG A 77 12.13 8.34 -6.14
N PHE A 78 13.42 8.61 -6.23
CA PHE A 78 13.94 9.81 -6.85
C PHE A 78 13.88 9.73 -8.38
N PRO A 79 13.82 10.88 -9.08
CA PRO A 79 14.07 10.94 -10.51
C PRO A 79 15.52 10.58 -10.82
N GLU A 80 15.81 10.20 -12.07
CA GLU A 80 17.17 9.94 -12.52
C GLU A 80 18.05 11.20 -12.40
N ASN A 81 19.34 11.02 -12.11
CA ASN A 81 20.33 12.08 -11.85
C ASN A 81 20.11 12.91 -10.57
N LYS A 82 19.30 12.41 -9.64
CA LYS A 82 19.30 12.91 -8.26
C LYS A 82 19.78 11.79 -7.34
N PHE A 83 20.93 12.05 -6.71
CA PHE A 83 21.79 11.14 -5.93
C PHE A 83 22.70 10.26 -6.79
#